data_AF-A0A1B6KRV2-F1
#
_entry.id   AF-A0A1B6KRV2-F1
#
_cell.length_a   1.000
_cell.length_b   1.000
_cell.length_c   1.000
_cell.angle_alpha   90.00
_cell.angle_beta   90.00
_cell.angle_gamma   90.00
#
_symmetry.space_group_name_H-M   'P 1'
#
loop_
_entity.id
_entity.type
_entity.pdbx_description
1 polymer ?
#
loop_
_entity_poly.entity_id
_entity_poly.type
_entity_poly.pdbx_seq_one_letter_code
_entity_poly.pdbx_strand_id
1 'polypeptide(L)'
;KEFWKQLAWPDIIGSYNLVVKLIDCICSGAVYYAQLTQQKLQDTGYYEDSAPFRMSDEMCVAMNDLEYVRRTLSLLPDELQVEAVLDAVRAAGDLSTQWRDNIQGLLDSATHQLHSDISLIINRIGVKMRPALKKAMFHLAWSPDSLPTSDAISPLLEYLDSHLIALNAALLPRNFERVLSLVWDTCVTEL
;
A
#
# COMPACT_ATOMS: atom_id res chain seq x y z
N LYS A 1 -15.79 -15.72 4.60
CA LYS A 1 -14.85 -16.67 5.22
C LYS A 1 -15.58 -17.75 5.99
N GLU A 2 -16.30 -17.41 7.05
CA GLU A 2 -17.01 -18.39 7.90
C GLU A 2 -18.05 -19.22 7.14
N PHE A 3 -18.86 -18.57 6.29
CA PHE A 3 -19.81 -19.25 5.42
C PHE A 3 -19.18 -20.36 4.55
N TRP A 4 -18.02 -20.09 3.94
CA TRP A 4 -17.33 -21.07 3.08
C TRP A 4 -16.85 -22.29 3.87
N LYS A 5 -16.29 -22.05 5.07
CA LYS A 5 -15.85 -23.14 5.96
C LYS A 5 -17.03 -24.00 6.42
N GLN A 6 -18.14 -23.36 6.78
CA GLN A 6 -19.35 -24.05 7.23
C GLN A 6 -20.07 -24.81 6.12
N LEU A 7 -19.90 -24.39 4.86
CA LEU A 7 -20.49 -25.05 3.71
C LEU A 7 -20.01 -26.50 3.57
N ALA A 8 -18.79 -26.82 4.06
CA ALA A 8 -18.17 -28.14 4.03
C ALA A 8 -18.43 -28.86 2.70
N TRP A 9 -18.17 -28.14 1.60
CA TRP A 9 -18.72 -28.49 0.30
C TRP A 9 -18.30 -29.92 -0.10
N PRO A 10 -19.25 -30.82 -0.40
CA PRO A 10 -18.98 -32.26 -0.48
C PRO A 10 -18.17 -32.64 -1.73
N ASP A 11 -18.28 -31.87 -2.81
CA ASP A 11 -17.56 -32.09 -4.06
C ASP A 11 -16.46 -31.05 -4.24
N ILE A 12 -15.26 -31.35 -3.75
CA ILE A 12 -14.11 -30.44 -3.79
C ILE A 12 -13.80 -30.01 -5.23
N ILE A 13 -13.96 -30.89 -6.22
CA ILE A 13 -13.67 -30.60 -7.63
C ILE A 13 -14.71 -29.61 -8.17
N GLY A 14 -16.00 -29.87 -7.94
CA GLY A 14 -17.09 -28.97 -8.35
C GLY A 14 -17.12 -27.63 -7.58
N SER A 15 -16.45 -27.55 -6.43
CA SER A 15 -16.37 -26.33 -5.62
C SER A 15 -15.58 -25.20 -6.29
N TYR A 16 -14.68 -25.52 -7.24
CA TYR A 16 -13.79 -24.57 -7.88
C TYR A 16 -14.51 -23.35 -8.48
N ASN A 17 -15.59 -23.58 -9.25
CA ASN A 17 -16.34 -22.48 -9.88
C ASN A 17 -16.93 -21.51 -8.84
N LEU A 18 -17.23 -22.00 -7.63
CA LEU A 18 -17.70 -21.19 -6.52
C LEU A 18 -16.55 -20.42 -5.88
N VAL A 19 -15.38 -21.06 -5.69
CA VAL A 19 -14.17 -20.41 -5.18
C VAL A 19 -13.75 -19.26 -6.07
N VAL A 20 -13.68 -19.46 -7.38
CA VAL A 20 -13.32 -18.40 -8.34
C VAL A 20 -14.29 -17.23 -8.24
N LYS A 21 -15.60 -17.48 -8.25
CA LYS A 21 -16.62 -16.43 -8.13
C LYS A 21 -16.53 -15.69 -6.79
N LEU A 22 -16.21 -16.40 -5.72
CA LEU A 22 -16.04 -15.80 -4.40
C LEU A 22 -14.81 -14.88 -4.38
N ILE A 23 -13.68 -15.34 -4.93
CA ILE A 23 -12.45 -14.54 -5.05
C ILE A 23 -12.70 -13.31 -5.92
N ASP A 24 -13.31 -13.49 -7.10
CA ASP A 24 -13.66 -12.40 -8.01
C ASP A 24 -14.55 -11.34 -7.33
N CYS A 25 -15.57 -11.77 -6.60
CA CYS A 25 -16.45 -10.88 -5.85
C CYS A 25 -15.72 -10.12 -4.74
N ILE A 26 -14.84 -10.79 -4.00
CA ILE A 26 -14.03 -10.16 -2.93
C ILE A 26 -13.03 -9.17 -3.53
N CYS A 27 -12.33 -9.54 -4.60
CA CYS A 27 -11.38 -8.67 -5.32
C CYS A 27 -12.09 -7.43 -5.89
N SER A 28 -13.23 -7.62 -6.54
CA SER A 28 -14.05 -6.52 -7.07
C SER A 28 -14.52 -5.57 -5.96
N GLY A 29 -14.98 -6.12 -4.83
CA GLY A 29 -15.36 -5.32 -3.67
C GLY A 29 -14.19 -4.56 -3.05
N ALA A 30 -13.00 -5.17 -2.99
CA ALA A 30 -11.78 -4.53 -2.50
C ALA A 30 -11.33 -3.36 -3.40
N VAL A 31 -11.37 -3.54 -4.73
CA VAL A 31 -11.08 -2.46 -5.69
C VAL A 31 -12.09 -1.34 -5.57
N TYR A 32 -13.38 -1.65 -5.44
CA TYR A 32 -14.41 -0.63 -5.24
C TYR A 32 -14.24 0.13 -3.92
N TYR A 33 -13.89 -0.55 -2.83
CA TYR A 33 -13.54 0.09 -1.57
C TYR A 33 -12.34 1.03 -1.72
N ALA A 34 -11.32 0.62 -2.47
CA ALA A 34 -10.15 1.43 -2.73
C ALA A 34 -10.50 2.73 -3.47
N GLN A 35 -11.36 2.64 -4.48
CA GLN A 35 -11.88 3.80 -5.22
C GLN A 35 -12.64 4.76 -4.31
N LEU A 36 -13.52 4.25 -3.44
CA LEU A 36 -14.25 5.09 -2.47
C LEU A 36 -13.30 5.76 -1.47
N THR A 37 -12.27 5.06 -1.02
CA THR A 37 -11.25 5.59 -0.10
C THR A 37 -10.46 6.71 -0.76
N GLN A 38 -10.04 6.51 -2.02
CA GLN A 38 -9.36 7.52 -2.83
C GLN A 38 -10.23 8.75 -3.08
N GLN A 39 -11.50 8.55 -3.45
CA GLN A 39 -12.45 9.64 -3.67
C GLN A 39 -12.66 10.45 -2.39
N LYS A 40 -12.87 9.79 -1.24
CA LYS A 40 -13.02 10.49 0.05
C LYS A 40 -11.79 11.33 0.38
N LEU A 41 -10.59 10.79 0.15
CA LEU A 41 -9.36 11.55 0.37
C LEU A 41 -9.26 12.73 -0.61
N GLN A 42 -9.64 12.54 -1.87
CA GLN A 42 -9.68 13.62 -2.86
C GLN A 42 -10.64 14.74 -2.44
N ASP A 43 -11.82 14.40 -1.91
CA ASP A 43 -12.84 15.37 -1.47
C ASP A 43 -12.37 16.25 -0.29
N THR A 44 -11.32 15.84 0.44
CA THR A 44 -10.67 16.67 1.47
C THR A 44 -9.76 17.77 0.90
N GLY A 45 -9.53 17.76 -0.42
CA GLY A 45 -8.54 18.62 -1.08
C GLY A 45 -7.10 18.12 -0.94
N TYR A 46 -6.88 16.87 -0.51
CA TYR A 46 -5.53 16.31 -0.29
C TYR A 46 -4.60 16.44 -1.51
N TYR A 47 -5.17 16.25 -2.70
CA TYR A 47 -4.45 16.30 -3.97
C TYR A 47 -4.26 17.72 -4.53
N GLU A 48 -4.79 18.76 -3.89
CA GLU A 48 -4.65 20.16 -4.32
C GLU A 48 -3.27 20.73 -3.92
N ASP A 49 -2.71 21.60 -4.78
CA ASP A 49 -1.43 22.30 -4.57
C ASP A 49 -1.64 23.58 -3.76
N SER A 50 -1.92 23.46 -2.46
CA SER A 50 -2.29 24.62 -1.64
C SER A 50 -1.42 24.88 -0.41
N ALA A 51 -0.57 23.94 0.01
CA ALA A 51 0.24 24.11 1.23
C ALA A 51 1.51 23.23 1.28
N PRO A 52 2.52 23.62 2.10
CA PRO A 52 3.61 22.73 2.49
C PRO A 52 3.09 21.41 3.07
N PHE A 53 3.95 20.39 3.09
CA PHE A 53 3.58 19.11 3.68
C PHE A 53 3.08 19.28 5.12
N ARG A 54 1.90 18.72 5.36
CA ARG A 54 1.32 18.53 6.69
C ARG A 54 0.66 17.16 6.68
N MET A 55 1.03 16.33 7.65
CA MET A 55 0.33 15.07 7.90
C MET A 55 -1.12 15.36 8.29
N SER A 56 -2.06 14.61 7.73
CA SER A 56 -3.46 14.62 8.15
C SER A 56 -3.90 13.22 8.52
N ASP A 57 -4.90 13.11 9.40
CA ASP A 57 -5.41 11.81 9.84
C ASP A 57 -6.07 11.08 8.66
N GLU A 58 -6.73 11.82 7.76
CA GLU A 58 -7.41 11.25 6.59
C GLU A 58 -6.43 10.56 5.63
N MET A 59 -5.24 11.14 5.38
CA MET A 59 -4.23 10.48 4.54
C MET A 59 -3.67 9.22 5.20
N CYS A 60 -3.43 9.25 6.52
CA CYS A 60 -2.88 8.12 7.26
C CYS A 60 -3.89 6.97 7.32
N VAL A 61 -5.16 7.28 7.62
CA VAL A 61 -6.26 6.31 7.63
C VAL A 61 -6.43 5.69 6.24
N ALA A 62 -6.50 6.50 5.19
CA ALA A 62 -6.64 6.01 3.82
C ALA A 62 -5.50 5.03 3.45
N MET A 63 -4.24 5.40 3.71
CA MET A 63 -3.09 4.51 3.43
C MET A 63 -3.16 3.20 4.21
N ASN A 64 -3.50 3.26 5.50
CA ASN A 64 -3.56 2.09 6.36
C ASN A 64 -4.70 1.16 6.00
N ASP A 65 -5.88 1.71 5.69
CA ASP A 65 -7.04 0.94 5.26
C ASP A 65 -6.76 0.20 3.95
N LEU A 66 -6.18 0.90 2.96
CA LEU A 66 -5.78 0.27 1.69
C LEU A 66 -4.75 -0.85 1.91
N GLU A 67 -3.74 -0.63 2.75
CA GLU A 67 -2.73 -1.66 3.04
C GLU A 67 -3.31 -2.84 3.81
N TYR A 68 -4.25 -2.59 4.72
CA TYR A 68 -4.96 -3.64 5.46
C TYR A 68 -5.79 -4.52 4.51
N VAL A 69 -6.55 -3.91 3.60
CA VAL A 69 -7.33 -4.64 2.58
C VAL A 69 -6.39 -5.44 1.68
N ARG A 70 -5.29 -4.82 1.22
CA ARG A 70 -4.28 -5.48 0.38
C ARG A 70 -3.65 -6.69 1.05
N ARG A 71 -3.28 -6.57 2.33
CA ARG A 71 -2.79 -7.70 3.13
C ARG A 71 -3.86 -8.78 3.29
N THR A 72 -5.12 -8.39 3.49
CA THR A 72 -6.22 -9.35 3.63
C THR A 72 -6.41 -10.16 2.35
N LEU A 73 -6.30 -9.54 1.17
CA LEU A 73 -6.35 -10.26 -0.11
C LEU A 73 -5.20 -11.27 -0.25
N SER A 74 -3.99 -10.92 0.19
CA SER A 74 -2.84 -11.84 0.11
C SER A 74 -3.00 -13.12 0.95
N LEU A 75 -3.87 -13.10 1.96
CA LEU A 75 -4.18 -14.26 2.80
C LEU A 75 -5.37 -15.08 2.29
N LEU A 76 -6.10 -14.56 1.29
CA LEU A 76 -7.34 -15.16 0.80
C LEU A 76 -7.17 -16.57 0.21
N PRO A 77 -6.10 -16.87 -0.57
CA PRO A 77 -5.86 -18.23 -1.08
C PRO A 77 -5.79 -19.28 0.03
N ASP A 78 -5.05 -18.98 1.10
CA ASP A 78 -4.87 -19.88 2.23
C ASP A 78 -6.18 -20.06 3.00
N GLU A 79 -6.91 -18.96 3.23
CA GLU A 79 -8.18 -18.99 3.96
C GLU A 79 -9.29 -19.76 3.24
N LEU A 80 -9.26 -19.77 1.91
CA LEU A 80 -10.18 -20.54 1.06
C LEU A 80 -9.66 -21.93 0.70
N GLN A 81 -8.44 -22.28 1.14
CA GLN A 81 -7.76 -23.55 0.84
C GLN A 81 -7.67 -23.81 -0.67
N VAL A 82 -7.33 -22.77 -1.45
CA VAL A 82 -7.28 -22.84 -2.91
C VAL A 82 -6.35 -23.96 -3.39
N GLU A 83 -5.19 -24.13 -2.76
CA GLU A 83 -4.25 -25.20 -3.10
C GLU A 83 -4.86 -26.60 -2.93
N ALA A 84 -5.62 -26.85 -1.86
CA ALA A 84 -6.27 -28.14 -1.64
C ALA A 84 -7.30 -28.46 -2.74
N VAL A 85 -8.04 -27.43 -3.20
CA VAL A 85 -8.96 -27.57 -4.34
C VAL A 85 -8.19 -27.87 -5.62
N LEU A 86 -7.11 -27.15 -5.90
CA LEU A 86 -6.28 -27.36 -7.10
C LEU A 86 -5.61 -28.74 -7.12
N ASP A 87 -5.17 -29.25 -5.97
CA ASP A 87 -4.58 -30.59 -5.87
C ASP A 87 -5.61 -31.69 -6.08
N ALA A 88 -6.83 -31.56 -5.53
CA ALA A 88 -7.92 -32.51 -5.75
C ALA A 88 -8.33 -32.57 -7.24
N VAL A 89 -8.37 -31.42 -7.90
CA VAL A 89 -8.64 -31.29 -9.34
C VAL A 89 -7.55 -31.99 -10.16
N ARG A 90 -6.27 -31.72 -9.84
CA ARG A 90 -5.13 -32.33 -10.53
C ARG A 90 -5.15 -33.86 -10.39
N ALA A 91 -5.48 -34.36 -9.19
CA ALA A 91 -5.61 -35.79 -8.93
C ALA A 91 -6.76 -36.44 -9.72
N ALA A 92 -7.81 -35.69 -10.03
CA ALA A 92 -8.93 -36.14 -10.87
C ALA A 92 -8.60 -36.19 -12.37
N GLY A 93 -7.38 -35.83 -12.77
CA GLY A 93 -6.90 -35.89 -14.16
C GLY A 93 -7.13 -34.60 -14.95
N ASP A 94 -7.66 -33.55 -14.33
CA ASP A 94 -7.78 -32.23 -14.97
C ASP A 94 -6.51 -31.41 -14.71
N LEU A 95 -5.74 -31.16 -15.77
CA LEU A 95 -4.42 -30.53 -15.72
C LEU A 95 -4.46 -29.02 -15.96
N SER A 96 -5.61 -28.37 -15.84
CA SER A 96 -5.76 -26.97 -16.25
C SER A 96 -4.96 -26.00 -15.35
N THR A 97 -3.71 -25.75 -15.71
CA THR A 97 -2.88 -24.63 -15.20
C THR A 97 -3.62 -23.29 -15.32
N GLN A 98 -4.50 -23.19 -16.31
CA GLN A 98 -5.42 -22.08 -16.54
C GLN A 98 -6.23 -21.67 -15.30
N TRP A 99 -6.56 -22.60 -14.39
CA TRP A 99 -7.36 -22.29 -13.20
C TRP A 99 -6.55 -21.57 -12.13
N ARG A 100 -5.32 -22.02 -11.92
CA ARG A 100 -4.36 -21.36 -11.04
C ARG A 100 -4.06 -19.96 -11.56
N ASP A 101 -3.78 -19.86 -12.85
CA ASP A 101 -3.46 -18.58 -13.49
C ASP A 101 -4.63 -17.60 -13.40
N ASN A 102 -5.88 -18.07 -13.50
CA ASN A 102 -7.06 -17.24 -13.35
C ASN A 102 -7.22 -16.67 -11.93
N ILE A 103 -7.15 -17.53 -10.90
CA ILE A 103 -7.25 -17.08 -9.50
C ILE A 103 -6.11 -16.11 -9.16
N GLN A 104 -4.89 -16.46 -9.58
CA GLN A 104 -3.71 -15.61 -9.35
C GLN A 104 -3.86 -14.26 -10.06
N GLY A 105 -4.33 -14.25 -11.31
CA GLY A 105 -4.59 -13.03 -12.06
C GLY A 105 -5.60 -12.10 -11.39
N LEU A 106 -6.69 -12.63 -10.83
CA LEU A 106 -7.69 -11.83 -10.09
C LEU A 106 -7.09 -11.18 -8.83
N LEU A 107 -6.32 -11.94 -8.05
CA LEU A 107 -5.71 -11.48 -6.82
C LEU A 107 -4.60 -10.46 -7.08
N ASP A 108 -3.74 -10.74 -8.06
CA ASP A 108 -2.65 -9.85 -8.44
C ASP A 108 -3.20 -8.54 -8.97
N SER A 109 -4.20 -8.58 -9.85
CA SER A 109 -4.82 -7.37 -10.37
C SER A 109 -5.37 -6.46 -9.25
N ALA A 110 -6.15 -7.03 -8.32
CA ALA A 110 -6.69 -6.26 -7.19
C ALA A 110 -5.59 -5.75 -6.24
N THR A 111 -4.61 -6.59 -5.93
CA THR A 111 -3.47 -6.25 -5.07
C THR A 111 -2.61 -5.14 -5.67
N HIS A 112 -2.38 -5.20 -6.99
CA HIS A 112 -1.66 -4.17 -7.74
C HIS A 112 -2.41 -2.85 -7.73
N GLN A 113 -3.74 -2.85 -7.93
CA GLN A 113 -4.53 -1.63 -7.87
C GLN A 113 -4.46 -0.97 -6.49
N LEU A 114 -4.67 -1.73 -5.41
CA LEU A 114 -4.53 -1.23 -4.03
C LEU A 114 -3.13 -0.66 -3.76
N HIS A 115 -2.08 -1.32 -4.28
CA HIS A 115 -0.72 -0.83 -4.15
C HIS A 115 -0.48 0.47 -4.93
N SER A 116 -1.04 0.58 -6.14
CA SER A 116 -0.99 1.79 -6.96
C SER A 116 -1.65 2.95 -6.23
N ASP A 117 -2.82 2.72 -5.66
CA ASP A 117 -3.59 3.71 -4.89
C ASP A 117 -2.80 4.19 -3.66
N ILE A 118 -2.17 3.29 -2.91
CA ILE A 118 -1.26 3.66 -1.80
C ILE A 118 -0.09 4.51 -2.33
N SER A 119 0.50 4.10 -3.45
CA SER A 119 1.64 4.81 -4.06
C SER A 119 1.28 6.23 -4.50
N LEU A 120 0.05 6.47 -4.97
CA LEU A 120 -0.42 7.81 -5.31
C LEU A 120 -0.42 8.74 -4.10
N ILE A 121 -0.89 8.25 -2.95
CA ILE A 121 -0.87 9.02 -1.69
C ILE A 121 0.58 9.30 -1.27
N ILE A 122 1.43 8.27 -1.28
CA ILE A 122 2.85 8.38 -0.90
C ILE A 122 3.60 9.37 -1.80
N ASN A 123 3.43 9.29 -3.12
CA ASN A 123 4.06 10.21 -4.05
C ASN A 123 3.68 11.67 -3.77
N ARG A 124 2.44 11.91 -3.32
CA ARG A 124 1.98 13.25 -2.93
C ARG A 124 2.70 13.78 -1.69
N ILE A 125 3.03 12.92 -0.73
CA ILE A 125 3.89 13.27 0.42
C ILE A 125 5.25 13.76 -0.08
N GLY A 126 5.90 13.00 -0.98
CA GLY A 126 7.20 13.39 -1.54
C GLY A 126 7.16 14.74 -2.25
N VAL A 127 6.14 14.97 -3.11
CA VAL A 127 5.95 16.26 -3.79
C VAL A 127 5.82 17.41 -2.78
N LYS A 128 5.04 17.23 -1.71
CA LYS A 128 4.81 18.28 -0.70
C LYS A 128 6.01 18.50 0.24
N MET A 129 6.82 17.47 0.51
CA MET A 129 8.02 17.57 1.35
C MET A 129 9.23 18.14 0.59
N ARG A 130 9.28 17.92 -0.74
CA ARG A 130 10.40 18.31 -1.60
C ARG A 130 10.90 19.74 -1.42
N PRO A 131 10.05 20.80 -1.36
CA PRO A 131 10.56 22.17 -1.21
C PRO A 131 11.32 22.40 0.10
N ALA A 132 10.85 21.82 1.20
CA ALA A 132 11.50 21.95 2.51
C ALA A 132 12.79 21.13 2.57
N LEU A 133 12.75 19.89 2.05
CA LEU A 133 13.94 19.04 1.93
C LEU A 133 15.00 19.71 1.08
N LYS A 134 14.64 20.22 -0.10
CA LYS A 134 15.56 20.97 -0.98
C LYS A 134 16.20 22.15 -0.26
N LYS A 135 15.43 22.93 0.50
CA LYS A 135 15.95 24.08 1.26
C LYS A 135 16.96 23.63 2.32
N ALA A 136 16.65 22.57 3.07
CA ALA A 136 17.53 22.02 4.10
C ALA A 136 18.80 21.41 3.50
N MET A 137 18.68 20.67 2.38
CA MET A 137 19.80 20.11 1.64
C MET A 137 20.71 21.19 1.07
N PHE A 138 20.14 22.25 0.50
CA PHE A 138 20.91 23.39 0.01
C PHE A 138 21.67 24.10 1.14
N HIS A 139 21.04 24.29 2.30
CA HIS A 139 21.73 24.82 3.47
C HIS A 139 22.92 23.94 3.86
N LEU A 140 22.73 22.62 3.93
CA LEU A 140 23.79 21.67 4.28
C LEU A 140 24.94 21.69 3.26
N ALA A 141 24.64 21.65 1.96
CA ALA A 141 25.62 21.57 0.89
C ALA A 141 26.46 22.86 0.73
N TRP A 142 25.89 24.01 1.12
CA TRP A 142 26.52 25.34 0.95
C TRP A 142 26.88 26.01 2.28
N SER A 143 26.83 25.28 3.39
CA SER A 143 27.30 25.77 4.68
C SER A 143 28.83 26.01 4.64
N PRO A 144 29.34 27.07 5.27
CA PRO A 144 30.78 27.34 5.28
C PRO A 144 31.52 26.26 6.09
N ASP A 145 32.76 25.96 5.71
CA ASP A 145 33.61 24.96 6.39
C ASP A 145 33.85 25.26 7.88
N SER A 146 33.68 26.52 8.29
CA SER A 146 33.78 26.94 9.69
C SER A 146 32.55 26.58 10.53
N LEU A 147 31.41 26.23 9.92
CA LEU A 147 30.21 25.84 10.63
C LEU A 147 30.35 24.37 11.08
N PRO A 148 30.16 24.06 12.38
CA PRO A 148 30.16 22.68 12.84
C PRO A 148 29.14 21.83 12.08
N THR A 149 29.50 20.60 11.73
CA THR A 149 28.62 19.68 10.99
C THR A 149 27.27 19.46 11.69
N SER A 150 27.26 19.45 13.03
CA SER A 150 26.03 19.35 13.83
C SER A 150 25.05 20.49 13.54
N ASP A 151 25.57 21.69 13.32
CA ASP A 151 24.80 22.91 13.13
C ASP A 151 24.37 23.03 11.66
N ALA A 152 25.23 22.59 10.73
CA ALA A 152 24.93 22.54 9.31
C ALA A 152 23.77 21.58 8.97
N ILE A 153 23.72 20.42 9.65
CA ILE A 153 22.71 19.36 9.41
C ILE A 153 21.43 19.53 10.24
N SER A 154 21.46 20.30 11.34
CA SER A 154 20.33 20.47 12.26
C SER A 154 18.99 20.80 11.55
N PRO A 155 18.93 21.72 10.57
CA PRO A 155 17.66 22.03 9.88
C PRO A 155 17.03 20.84 9.16
N LEU A 156 17.86 19.94 8.60
CA LEU A 156 17.39 18.72 7.95
C LEU A 156 16.87 17.73 8.98
N LEU A 157 17.63 17.49 10.06
CA LEU A 157 17.25 16.54 11.10
C LEU A 157 15.98 16.99 11.82
N GLU A 158 15.83 18.26 12.15
CA GLU A 158 14.61 18.79 12.80
C GLU A 158 13.37 18.62 11.91
N TYR A 159 13.52 18.86 10.60
CA TYR A 159 12.43 18.64 9.65
C TYR A 159 12.08 17.16 9.53
N LEU A 160 13.08 16.28 9.41
CA LEU A 160 12.84 14.84 9.29
C LEU A 160 12.26 14.25 10.59
N ASP A 161 12.81 14.58 11.75
CA ASP A 161 12.35 14.08 13.05
C ASP A 161 10.90 14.45 13.29
N SER A 162 10.53 15.71 13.11
CA SER A 162 9.16 16.17 13.35
C SER A 162 8.12 15.45 12.50
N HIS A 163 8.41 15.17 11.22
CA HIS A 163 7.45 14.54 10.31
C HIS A 163 7.52 13.01 10.36
N LEU A 164 8.71 12.41 10.38
CA LEU A 164 8.87 10.96 10.36
C LEU A 164 8.43 10.32 11.68
N ILE A 165 8.60 10.97 12.83
CA ILE A 165 8.07 10.46 14.10
C ILE A 165 6.53 10.40 14.05
N ALA A 166 5.88 11.45 13.55
CA ALA A 166 4.43 11.50 13.43
C ALA A 166 3.91 10.43 12.45
N LEU A 167 4.55 10.29 11.29
CA LEU A 167 4.21 9.28 10.29
C LEU A 167 4.43 7.85 10.80
N ASN A 168 5.51 7.60 11.53
CA ASN A 168 5.79 6.30 12.14
C ASN A 168 4.72 5.91 13.18
N ALA A 169 4.23 6.88 13.95
CA ALA A 169 3.17 6.64 14.93
C ALA A 169 1.80 6.39 14.26
N ALA A 170 1.55 6.99 13.10
CA ALA A 170 0.24 6.96 12.45
C ALA A 170 0.09 5.88 11.36
N LEU A 171 1.19 5.41 10.74
CA LEU A 171 1.16 4.47 9.62
C LEU A 171 1.44 3.03 10.04
N LEU A 172 0.85 2.08 9.30
CA LEU A 172 1.29 0.69 9.35
C LEU A 172 2.77 0.59 8.93
N PRO A 173 3.57 -0.33 9.52
CA PRO A 173 5.02 -0.41 9.29
C PRO A 173 5.40 -0.42 7.80
N ARG A 174 4.72 -1.22 6.99
CA ARG A 174 4.99 -1.33 5.55
C ARG A 174 4.72 -0.03 4.77
N ASN A 175 3.76 0.77 5.21
CA ASN A 175 3.51 2.08 4.61
C ASN A 175 4.55 3.10 5.07
N PHE A 176 4.92 3.08 6.35
CA PHE A 176 5.98 3.95 6.87
C PHE A 176 7.32 3.66 6.17
N GLU A 177 7.70 2.40 5.99
CA GLU A 177 8.91 2.01 5.24
C GLU A 177 8.93 2.59 3.83
N ARG A 178 7.81 2.53 3.10
CA ARG A 178 7.70 3.11 1.75
C ARG A 178 7.84 4.63 1.76
N VAL A 179 7.24 5.29 2.74
CA VAL A 179 7.37 6.75 2.90
C VAL A 179 8.83 7.11 3.23
N LEU A 180 9.48 6.34 4.10
CA LEU A 180 10.89 6.55 4.46
C LEU A 180 11.80 6.40 3.23
N SER A 181 11.59 5.37 2.40
CA SER A 181 12.32 5.21 1.14
C SER A 181 12.10 6.40 0.20
N LEU A 182 10.85 6.84 0.01
CA LEU A 182 10.56 8.01 -0.84
C LEU A 182 11.25 9.28 -0.34
N VAL A 183 11.18 9.54 0.98
CA VAL A 183 11.81 10.72 1.59
C VAL A 183 13.32 10.65 1.43
N TRP A 184 13.93 9.49 1.64
CA TRP A 184 15.35 9.26 1.40
C TRP A 184 15.74 9.57 -0.04
N ASP A 185 15.03 8.99 -1.02
CA ASP A 185 15.31 9.22 -2.44
C ASP A 185 15.14 10.69 -2.80
N THR A 186 14.16 11.37 -2.21
CA THR A 186 13.94 12.81 -2.40
C THR A 186 15.11 13.62 -1.84
N CYS A 187 15.62 13.30 -0.64
CA CYS A 187 16.79 13.98 -0.07
C CYS A 187 18.03 13.81 -0.94
N VAL A 188 18.31 12.57 -1.36
CA VAL A 188 19.49 12.25 -2.18
C VAL A 188 19.44 12.94 -3.55
N THR A 189 18.24 13.09 -4.13
CA THR A 189 18.06 13.76 -5.43
C THR A 189 18.28 15.28 -5.36
N GLU A 190 18.17 15.89 -4.16
CA GLU A 190 18.36 17.33 -3.97
C GLU A 190 19.77 17.72 -3.48
N LEU A 191 20.68 16.75 -3.31
CA LEU A 191 22.13 16.96 -3.15
C LEU A 191 22.79 17.28 -4.50
#